data_AF-A0A1F7WA11-F1
#
_entry.id   AF-A0A1F7WA11-F1
#
_cell.length_a   1.000
_cell.length_b   1.000
_cell.length_c   1.000
_cell.angle_alpha   90.00
_cell.angle_beta   90.00
_cell.angle_gamma   90.00
#
_symmetry.space_group_name_H-M   'P 1'
#
loop_
_entity.id
_entity.type
_entity.pdbx_description
1 polymer ?
#
loop_
_entity_poly.entity_id
_entity_poly.type
_entity_poly.pdbx_seq_one_letter_code
_entity_poly.pdbx_strand_id
1 'polypeptide(L)'
;MVATSVDGTAFSGSKTFVEHAGVPSVTYDAQGQLVAVFQWFPDDDAAWDKVAVVFSDDEGKTWTEPLSIVMKGLPEGYQRPFDPTVTLAKDGMLHLFFTSSADKQGPNQMTQIYAATSNDGVTYDFKGLSLTIDGHRLFDCAALLFGDMWHLTTPLTPDLGAYHAVSTDGIAFTRTDDIEVPGWNWGGNLVGLGDSSMRFYGTESMHRGIWWSESTDGKTWSDPTPTGLSGADPGIVKLENGTYLIIYVK
;
A
#
# COMPACT_ATOMS: atom_id res chain seq x y z
N MET A 1 8.14 -7.06 -9.86
CA MET A 1 7.44 -7.58 -11.06
C MET A 1 6.21 -6.73 -11.34
N VAL A 2 5.74 -6.66 -12.58
CA VAL A 2 4.45 -6.06 -12.96
C VAL A 2 3.71 -6.97 -13.95
N ALA A 3 2.39 -7.10 -13.80
CA ALA A 3 1.50 -7.91 -14.62
C ALA A 3 0.16 -7.18 -14.85
N THR A 4 -0.65 -7.67 -15.79
CA THR A 4 -1.94 -7.06 -16.13
C THR A 4 -3.09 -8.06 -16.12
N SER A 5 -4.31 -7.56 -15.94
CA SER A 5 -5.56 -8.32 -16.00
C SER A 5 -6.67 -7.51 -16.65
N VAL A 6 -7.61 -8.17 -17.35
CA VAL A 6 -8.78 -7.51 -17.94
C VAL A 6 -9.89 -7.23 -16.92
N ASP A 7 -9.94 -7.99 -15.82
CA ASP A 7 -11.01 -7.93 -14.82
C ASP A 7 -10.51 -7.85 -13.37
N GLY A 8 -9.19 -7.92 -13.19
CA GLY A 8 -8.52 -7.86 -11.90
C GLY A 8 -8.56 -9.17 -11.11
N THR A 9 -9.02 -10.28 -11.68
CA THR A 9 -9.17 -11.54 -10.94
C THR A 9 -8.05 -12.53 -11.23
N ALA A 10 -7.61 -12.61 -12.48
CA ALA A 10 -6.47 -13.43 -12.91
C ALA A 10 -5.49 -12.59 -13.72
N PHE A 11 -4.19 -12.74 -13.44
CA PHE A 11 -3.15 -11.89 -14.04
C PHE A 11 -2.15 -12.71 -14.84
N SER A 12 -1.57 -12.08 -15.86
CA SER A 12 -0.56 -12.70 -16.71
C SER A 12 0.38 -11.64 -17.30
N GLY A 13 1.37 -12.09 -18.07
CA GLY A 13 2.30 -11.19 -18.77
C GLY A 13 3.35 -10.55 -17.86
N SER A 14 3.72 -11.23 -16.76
CA SER A 14 4.66 -10.70 -15.78
C SER A 14 6.01 -10.34 -16.38
N LYS A 15 6.45 -9.10 -16.14
CA LYS A 15 7.79 -8.59 -16.47
C LYS A 15 8.43 -7.90 -15.26
N THR A 16 9.72 -7.60 -15.33
CA THR A 16 10.38 -6.77 -14.31
C THR A 16 9.71 -5.40 -14.27
N PHE A 17 9.50 -4.88 -13.05
CA PHE A 17 8.99 -3.53 -12.81
C PHE A 17 10.18 -2.57 -12.65
N VAL A 18 10.71 -2.51 -11.43
CA VAL A 18 11.95 -1.85 -11.03
C VAL A 18 12.79 -2.90 -10.30
N GLU A 19 14.09 -2.92 -10.55
CA GLU A 19 15.00 -3.84 -9.84
C GLU A 19 15.09 -3.46 -8.35
N HIS A 20 15.07 -4.48 -7.50
CA HIS A 20 15.15 -4.32 -6.04
C HIS A 20 14.02 -3.46 -5.41
N ALA A 21 12.86 -3.40 -6.05
CA ALA A 21 11.65 -2.82 -5.48
C ALA A 21 10.89 -3.85 -4.62
N GLY A 22 10.59 -3.50 -3.38
CA GLY A 22 9.77 -4.24 -2.42
C GLY A 22 8.56 -3.44 -1.97
N VAL A 23 7.52 -4.13 -1.48
CA VAL A 23 6.29 -3.53 -0.94
C VAL A 23 5.74 -2.36 -1.79
N PRO A 24 5.43 -2.62 -3.08
CA PRO A 24 4.91 -1.59 -3.97
C PRO A 24 3.47 -1.19 -3.63
N SER A 25 3.15 0.07 -3.91
CA SER A 25 1.79 0.61 -3.97
C SER A 25 1.70 1.55 -5.17
N VAL A 26 0.54 1.60 -5.82
CA VAL A 26 0.35 2.35 -7.07
C VAL A 26 -1.03 3.00 -7.12
N THR A 27 -1.08 4.24 -7.56
CA THR A 27 -2.32 5.00 -7.76
C THR A 27 -2.18 5.98 -8.91
N TYR A 28 -3.26 6.67 -9.27
CA TYR A 28 -3.19 7.84 -10.15
C TYR A 28 -3.00 9.11 -9.31
N ASP A 29 -2.26 10.09 -9.80
CA ASP A 29 -2.31 11.45 -9.26
C ASP A 29 -3.52 12.23 -9.82
N ALA A 30 -3.66 13.49 -9.37
CA ALA A 30 -4.74 14.36 -9.84
C ALA A 30 -4.59 14.81 -11.31
N GLN A 31 -3.49 14.48 -11.98
CA GLN A 31 -3.24 14.76 -13.39
C GLN A 31 -3.46 13.54 -14.29
N GLY A 32 -3.73 12.36 -13.71
CA GLY A 32 -3.90 11.11 -14.43
C GLY A 32 -2.58 10.38 -14.73
N GLN A 33 -1.48 10.79 -14.11
CA GLN A 33 -0.22 10.05 -14.16
C GLN A 33 -0.23 8.92 -13.11
N LEU A 34 0.28 7.75 -13.46
CA LEU A 34 0.47 6.70 -12.46
C LEU A 34 1.67 7.04 -11.58
N VAL A 35 1.47 6.95 -10.27
CA VAL A 35 2.48 7.11 -9.22
C VAL A 35 2.64 5.77 -8.52
N ALA A 36 3.81 5.16 -8.63
CA ALA A 36 4.13 3.93 -7.93
C ALA A 36 5.23 4.19 -6.89
N VAL A 37 4.92 3.95 -5.62
CA VAL A 37 5.87 4.02 -4.50
C VAL A 37 6.25 2.62 -4.05
N PHE A 38 7.46 2.45 -3.56
CA PHE A 38 7.98 1.16 -3.11
C PHE A 38 9.15 1.36 -2.15
N GLN A 39 9.40 0.40 -1.28
CA GLN A 39 10.67 0.32 -0.56
C GLN A 39 11.75 -0.15 -1.52
N TRP A 40 12.89 0.53 -1.55
CA TRP A 40 13.90 0.34 -2.58
C TRP A 40 15.23 -0.12 -1.99
N PHE A 41 15.83 -1.14 -2.59
CA PHE A 41 17.08 -1.76 -2.14
C PHE A 41 18.17 -1.73 -3.24
N PRO A 42 18.51 -0.56 -3.82
CA PRO A 42 19.53 -0.46 -4.86
C PRO A 42 20.94 -0.59 -4.28
N ASP A 43 21.92 -0.90 -5.13
CA ASP A 43 23.33 -0.95 -4.70
C ASP A 43 23.88 0.41 -4.21
N ASP A 44 23.15 1.51 -4.39
CA ASP A 44 23.47 2.82 -3.83
C ASP A 44 23.07 2.91 -2.34
N ASP A 45 24.07 2.91 -1.46
CA ASP A 45 23.91 3.07 -0.01
C ASP A 45 23.06 4.29 0.40
N ALA A 46 23.08 5.38 -0.38
CA ALA A 46 22.30 6.57 -0.07
C ALA A 46 20.80 6.36 -0.30
N ALA A 47 20.41 5.42 -1.15
CA ALA A 47 19.04 5.09 -1.48
C ALA A 47 18.57 3.76 -0.87
N TRP A 48 19.51 2.92 -0.40
CA TRP A 48 19.22 1.65 0.24
C TRP A 48 18.19 1.78 1.35
N ASP A 49 17.15 0.95 1.25
CA ASP A 49 16.12 0.74 2.27
C ASP A 49 15.34 2.03 2.59
N LYS A 50 15.15 2.86 1.56
CA LYS A 50 14.28 4.05 1.58
C LYS A 50 13.07 3.83 0.69
N VAL A 51 12.04 4.64 0.90
CA VAL A 51 10.91 4.71 -0.04
C VAL A 51 11.34 5.50 -1.29
N ALA A 52 11.05 4.94 -2.46
CA ALA A 52 11.25 5.56 -3.76
C ALA A 52 9.93 5.63 -4.53
N VAL A 53 9.93 6.43 -5.59
CA VAL A 53 8.81 6.65 -6.49
C VAL A 53 9.26 6.56 -7.95
N VAL A 54 8.38 6.02 -8.80
CA VAL A 54 8.44 6.14 -10.26
C VAL A 54 7.10 6.57 -10.80
N PHE A 55 7.12 7.15 -12.00
CA PHE A 55 5.94 7.68 -12.67
C PHE A 55 5.72 7.03 -14.03
N SER A 56 4.47 6.98 -14.49
CA SER A 56 4.13 6.55 -15.84
C SER A 56 2.99 7.36 -16.43
N ASP A 57 3.25 7.91 -17.62
CA ASP A 57 2.28 8.66 -18.45
C ASP A 57 1.57 7.77 -19.49
N ASP A 58 1.88 6.49 -19.54
CA ASP A 58 1.47 5.58 -20.62
C ASP A 58 0.77 4.29 -20.13
N GLU A 59 0.09 4.40 -18.98
CA GLU A 59 -0.62 3.31 -18.29
C GLU A 59 0.32 2.15 -17.88
N GLY A 60 1.53 2.48 -17.42
CA GLY A 60 2.49 1.53 -16.86
C GLY A 60 3.26 0.72 -17.90
N LYS A 61 3.26 1.16 -19.17
CA LYS A 61 4.07 0.52 -20.23
C LYS A 61 5.54 0.86 -20.03
N THR A 62 5.85 2.12 -19.73
CA THR A 62 7.16 2.65 -19.35
C THR A 62 7.08 3.38 -18.02
N TRP A 63 8.22 3.47 -17.33
CA TRP A 63 8.37 4.11 -16.03
C TRP A 63 9.61 5.01 -16.04
N THR A 64 9.57 6.11 -15.28
CA THR A 64 10.74 6.96 -15.05
C THR A 64 11.82 6.22 -14.26
N GLU A 65 13.02 6.79 -14.21
CA GLU A 65 14.04 6.35 -13.25
C GLU A 65 13.55 6.53 -11.79
N PRO A 66 13.89 5.61 -10.87
CA PRO A 66 13.52 5.73 -9.47
C PRO A 66 14.12 6.95 -8.78
N LEU A 67 13.30 7.65 -7.99
CA LEU A 67 13.73 8.73 -7.12
C LEU A 67 13.38 8.39 -5.67
N SER A 68 14.33 8.54 -4.74
CA SER A 68 13.98 8.49 -3.32
C SER A 68 13.05 9.65 -2.97
N ILE A 69 11.98 9.38 -2.22
CA ILE A 69 11.09 10.44 -1.75
C ILE A 69 11.78 11.32 -0.69
N VAL A 70 11.31 12.55 -0.57
CA VAL A 70 11.75 13.49 0.47
C VAL A 70 10.65 13.66 1.49
N MET A 71 10.89 13.21 2.73
CA MET A 71 9.96 13.40 3.84
C MET A 71 10.30 14.68 4.62
N LYS A 72 9.48 15.72 4.47
CA LYS A 72 9.59 16.98 5.20
C LYS A 72 8.89 16.86 6.56
N GLY A 73 9.55 17.37 7.60
CA GLY A 73 8.97 17.46 8.93
C GLY A 73 8.91 16.14 9.72
N LEU A 74 9.54 15.07 9.24
CA LEU A 74 9.75 13.87 10.05
C LEU A 74 10.65 14.22 11.25
N PRO A 75 10.22 13.98 12.50
CA PRO A 75 11.02 14.36 13.66
C PRO A 75 12.34 13.58 13.72
N GLU A 76 13.39 14.24 14.23
CA GLU A 76 14.66 13.58 14.51
C GLU A 76 14.45 12.43 15.51
N GLY A 77 15.13 11.30 15.28
CA GLY A 77 15.01 10.11 16.12
C GLY A 77 13.94 9.11 15.67
N TYR A 78 13.03 9.50 14.78
CA TYR A 78 12.09 8.57 14.17
C TYR A 78 12.84 7.59 13.26
N GLN A 79 12.32 6.36 13.17
CA GLN A 79 12.72 5.43 12.12
C GLN A 79 12.30 6.00 10.76
N ARG A 80 13.15 5.82 9.74
CA ARG A 80 12.80 6.15 8.35
C ARG A 80 11.48 5.46 7.96
N PRO A 81 10.67 6.03 7.05
CA PRO A 81 9.52 5.36 6.46
C PRO A 81 9.90 4.03 5.78
N PHE A 82 9.03 3.03 5.91
CA PHE A 82 9.06 1.76 5.16
C PHE A 82 7.62 1.23 4.99
N ASP A 83 7.43 0.19 4.19
CA ASP A 83 6.12 -0.37 3.81
C ASP A 83 5.11 0.67 3.31
N PRO A 84 5.40 1.37 2.19
CA PRO A 84 4.60 2.50 1.76
C PRO A 84 3.28 2.08 1.07
N THR A 85 2.21 2.79 1.39
CA THR A 85 0.95 2.77 0.62
C THR A 85 0.55 4.17 0.19
N VAL A 86 0.27 4.35 -1.10
CA VAL A 86 -0.11 5.64 -1.70
C VAL A 86 -1.52 5.59 -2.28
N THR A 87 -2.27 6.68 -2.12
CA THR A 87 -3.65 6.78 -2.58
C THR A 87 -4.04 8.24 -2.81
N LEU A 88 -4.87 8.49 -3.81
CA LEU A 88 -5.32 9.84 -4.15
C LEU A 88 -6.54 10.23 -3.31
N ALA A 89 -6.45 11.39 -2.66
CA ALA A 89 -7.56 12.00 -1.93
C ALA A 89 -8.44 12.87 -2.83
N LYS A 90 -9.66 13.18 -2.36
CA LYS A 90 -10.64 14.03 -3.09
C LYS A 90 -10.17 15.47 -3.33
N ASP A 91 -9.26 15.96 -2.50
CA ASP A 91 -8.64 17.28 -2.67
C ASP A 91 -7.52 17.29 -3.73
N GLY A 92 -7.23 16.13 -4.33
CA GLY A 92 -6.18 15.96 -5.33
C GLY A 92 -4.79 15.75 -4.75
N MET A 93 -4.64 15.66 -3.42
CA MET A 93 -3.37 15.31 -2.79
C MET A 93 -3.17 13.79 -2.77
N LEU A 94 -1.93 13.37 -2.97
CA LEU A 94 -1.50 12.01 -2.66
C LEU A 94 -1.35 11.88 -1.14
N HIS A 95 -2.00 10.88 -0.57
CA HIS A 95 -1.80 10.46 0.81
C HIS A 95 -0.85 9.26 0.81
N LEU A 96 0.21 9.35 1.59
CA LEU A 96 1.16 8.27 1.85
C LEU A 96 1.00 7.80 3.28
N PHE A 97 0.72 6.50 3.44
CA PHE A 97 0.76 5.79 4.71
C PHE A 97 2.01 4.93 4.76
N PHE A 98 2.64 4.84 5.91
CA PHE A 98 3.89 4.10 6.05
C PHE A 98 4.11 3.61 7.48
N THR A 99 4.86 2.52 7.60
CA THR A 99 5.36 2.02 8.88
C THR A 99 6.54 2.89 9.34
N SER A 100 6.55 3.26 10.61
CA SER A 100 7.69 3.89 11.29
C SER A 100 7.59 3.66 12.80
N SER A 101 8.59 4.14 13.55
CA SER A 101 8.57 4.21 15.01
C SER A 101 9.12 5.56 15.46
N ALA A 102 8.55 6.10 16.55
CA ALA A 102 9.04 7.35 17.14
C ALA A 102 10.44 7.22 17.80
N ASP A 103 10.84 5.98 18.11
CA ASP A 103 12.16 5.65 18.65
C ASP A 103 12.87 4.67 17.73
N LYS A 104 13.96 5.11 17.08
CA LYS A 104 14.76 4.32 16.14
C LYS A 104 15.68 3.28 16.80
N GLN A 105 15.96 3.37 18.11
CA GLN A 105 16.99 2.55 18.78
C GLN A 105 16.54 1.91 20.11
N GLY A 106 15.29 2.09 20.51
CA GLY A 106 14.77 1.54 21.76
C GLY A 106 14.57 0.03 21.73
N PRO A 107 14.83 -0.69 22.84
CA PRO A 107 14.58 -2.13 22.97
C PRO A 107 13.08 -2.50 22.88
N ASN A 108 12.18 -1.50 22.97
CA ASN A 108 10.74 -1.63 22.84
C ASN A 108 10.21 -0.87 21.62
N GLN A 109 10.98 -0.80 20.53
CA GLN A 109 10.57 -0.12 19.29
C GLN A 109 9.17 -0.56 18.87
N MET A 110 8.21 0.36 18.99
CA MET A 110 6.82 0.13 18.61
C MET A 110 6.59 0.72 17.23
N THR A 111 6.42 -0.16 16.24
CA THR A 111 6.05 0.26 14.90
C THR A 111 4.57 0.58 14.85
N GLN A 112 4.24 1.71 14.22
CA GLN A 112 2.89 2.24 14.05
C GLN A 112 2.74 2.75 12.62
N ILE A 113 1.51 3.10 12.23
CA ILE A 113 1.25 3.67 10.91
C ILE A 113 1.23 5.19 11.02
N TYR A 114 1.94 5.86 10.13
CA TYR A 114 2.06 7.30 10.02
C TYR A 114 1.55 7.78 8.67
N ALA A 115 1.19 9.06 8.57
CA ALA A 115 0.71 9.68 7.34
C ALA A 115 1.60 10.84 6.89
N ALA A 116 1.66 11.03 5.58
CA ALA A 116 2.20 12.23 4.93
C ALA A 116 1.37 12.54 3.67
N THR A 117 1.47 13.77 3.16
CA THR A 117 0.75 14.18 1.94
C THR A 117 1.67 14.82 0.93
N SER A 118 1.38 14.69 -0.36
CA SER A 118 2.14 15.30 -1.44
C SER A 118 1.23 15.78 -2.56
N ASN A 119 1.69 16.76 -3.33
CA ASN A 119 1.10 17.19 -4.59
C ASN A 119 1.92 16.79 -5.83
N ASP A 120 3.13 16.24 -5.65
CA ASP A 120 4.07 15.91 -6.73
C ASP A 120 4.55 14.45 -6.69
N GLY A 121 4.18 13.69 -5.66
CA GLY A 121 4.58 12.30 -5.46
C GLY A 121 6.04 12.10 -5.05
N VAL A 122 6.85 13.16 -4.97
CA VAL A 122 8.29 13.11 -4.63
C VAL A 122 8.54 13.69 -3.24
N THR A 123 7.93 14.84 -2.94
CA THR A 123 8.10 15.56 -1.68
C THR A 123 6.83 15.42 -0.86
N TYR A 124 6.95 14.83 0.33
CA TYR A 124 5.83 14.59 1.24
C TYR A 124 5.99 15.41 2.51
N ASP A 125 4.90 16.06 2.94
CA ASP A 125 4.81 16.74 4.22
C ASP A 125 4.25 15.78 5.28
N PHE A 126 5.04 15.49 6.32
CA PHE A 126 4.65 14.62 7.43
C PHE A 126 3.43 15.17 8.17
N LYS A 127 2.45 14.29 8.44
CA LYS A 127 1.19 14.62 9.13
C LYS A 127 1.05 14.01 10.51
N GLY A 128 1.96 13.10 10.90
CA GLY A 128 1.97 12.50 12.22
C GLY A 128 1.45 11.06 12.24
N LEU A 129 1.15 10.61 13.45
CA LEU A 129 0.60 9.28 13.73
C LEU A 129 -0.78 9.14 13.10
N SER A 130 -0.98 8.07 12.33
CA SER A 130 -2.22 7.76 11.63
C SER A 130 -3.03 6.67 12.35
N LEU A 131 -2.37 5.58 12.74
CA LEU A 131 -2.99 4.50 13.51
C LEU A 131 -2.03 3.97 14.57
N THR A 132 -2.58 3.76 15.77
CA THR A 132 -1.96 3.01 16.86
C THR A 132 -2.95 2.02 17.44
N ILE A 133 -2.43 0.89 17.94
CA ILE A 133 -3.20 -0.09 18.69
C ILE A 133 -2.39 -0.45 19.94
N ASP A 134 -3.00 -0.25 21.11
CA ASP A 134 -2.30 -0.35 22.39
C ASP A 134 -1.63 -1.71 22.59
N GLY A 135 -0.33 -1.70 22.79
CA GLY A 135 0.47 -2.92 23.01
C GLY A 135 0.78 -3.73 21.75
N HIS A 136 0.38 -3.26 20.57
CA HIS A 136 0.57 -3.97 19.30
C HIS A 136 1.44 -3.17 18.31
N ARG A 137 2.35 -3.89 17.67
CA ARG A 137 3.11 -3.38 16.53
C ARG A 137 2.25 -3.48 15.27
N LEU A 138 2.34 -2.45 14.43
CA LEU A 138 1.68 -2.37 13.13
C LEU A 138 2.74 -2.28 12.03
N PHE A 139 2.41 -2.79 10.85
CA PHE A 139 3.26 -2.84 9.65
C PHE A 139 2.40 -2.97 8.39
N ASP A 140 2.98 -2.79 7.20
CA ASP A 140 2.39 -3.18 5.91
C ASP A 140 0.90 -2.80 5.75
N CYS A 141 0.56 -1.53 5.96
CA CYS A 141 -0.82 -1.11 5.84
C CYS A 141 -1.28 -0.99 4.38
N ALA A 142 -2.55 -1.29 4.11
CA ALA A 142 -3.25 -0.86 2.90
C ALA A 142 -4.23 0.25 3.25
N ALA A 143 -4.49 1.18 2.34
CA ALA A 143 -5.45 2.25 2.55
C ALA A 143 -6.16 2.65 1.24
N LEU A 144 -7.42 3.04 1.36
CA LEU A 144 -8.26 3.46 0.23
C LEU A 144 -9.35 4.42 0.73
N LEU A 145 -9.62 5.48 -0.03
CA LEU A 145 -10.85 6.25 0.09
C LEU A 145 -11.96 5.53 -0.69
N PHE A 146 -13.00 5.06 0.01
CA PHE A 146 -14.14 4.39 -0.58
C PHE A 146 -15.43 5.12 -0.20
N GLY A 147 -16.16 5.62 -1.21
CA GLY A 147 -17.24 6.57 -0.98
C GLY A 147 -16.72 7.83 -0.28
N ASP A 148 -17.23 8.14 0.91
CA ASP A 148 -16.81 9.27 1.75
C ASP A 148 -15.93 8.87 2.93
N MET A 149 -15.51 7.61 3.01
CA MET A 149 -14.78 7.07 4.16
C MET A 149 -13.44 6.48 3.73
N TRP A 150 -12.40 6.82 4.47
CA TRP A 150 -11.11 6.16 4.35
C TRP A 150 -11.15 4.84 5.11
N HIS A 151 -10.64 3.79 4.49
CA HIS A 151 -10.40 2.49 5.10
C HIS A 151 -8.90 2.24 5.14
N LEU A 152 -8.41 1.75 6.27
CA LEU A 152 -7.03 1.31 6.45
C LEU A 152 -7.02 -0.07 7.08
N THR A 153 -6.22 -0.98 6.53
CA THR A 153 -6.01 -2.32 7.07
C THR A 153 -4.54 -2.54 7.36
N THR A 154 -4.20 -3.31 8.40
CA THR A 154 -2.83 -3.76 8.68
C THR A 154 -2.87 -5.20 9.22
N PRO A 155 -1.94 -6.09 8.85
CA PRO A 155 -2.02 -7.51 9.19
C PRO A 155 -2.14 -7.79 10.70
N LEU A 156 -3.02 -8.72 11.06
CA LEU A 156 -3.00 -9.36 12.37
C LEU A 156 -1.92 -10.43 12.39
N THR A 157 -1.00 -10.34 13.34
CA THR A 157 0.03 -11.36 13.55
C THR A 157 -0.22 -12.18 14.81
N PRO A 158 -0.16 -13.52 14.76
CA PRO A 158 0.03 -14.37 13.57
C PRO A 158 -1.19 -14.31 12.63
N ASP A 159 -1.02 -14.68 11.35
CA ASP A 159 -1.95 -14.56 10.19
C ASP A 159 -3.44 -14.89 10.46
N LEU A 160 -4.13 -14.02 11.18
CA LEU A 160 -5.52 -14.18 11.63
C LEU A 160 -6.49 -13.21 10.92
N GLY A 161 -5.99 -12.45 9.94
CA GLY A 161 -6.75 -11.42 9.25
C GLY A 161 -6.07 -10.06 9.33
N ALA A 162 -6.83 -9.00 9.54
CA ALA A 162 -6.32 -7.63 9.62
C ALA A 162 -7.02 -6.79 10.69
N TYR A 163 -6.26 -5.91 11.33
CA TYR A 163 -6.86 -4.74 11.97
C TYR A 163 -7.51 -3.89 10.89
N HIS A 164 -8.71 -3.40 11.15
CA HIS A 164 -9.42 -2.46 10.28
C HIS A 164 -9.67 -1.15 11.02
N ALA A 165 -9.40 -0.04 10.36
CA ALA A 165 -9.65 1.29 10.87
C ALA A 165 -10.28 2.17 9.79
N VAL A 166 -11.01 3.18 10.23
CA VAL A 166 -11.66 4.15 9.34
C VAL A 166 -11.31 5.58 9.69
N SER A 167 -11.38 6.47 8.71
CA SER A 167 -11.16 7.90 8.88
C SER A 167 -12.08 8.73 7.96
N THR A 168 -12.37 9.96 8.37
CA THR A 168 -13.06 10.96 7.55
C THR A 168 -12.11 12.00 6.95
N ASP A 169 -10.88 12.11 7.47
CA ASP A 169 -9.87 13.08 7.02
C ASP A 169 -8.68 12.42 6.30
N GLY A 170 -8.58 11.08 6.35
CA GLY A 170 -7.49 10.34 5.72
C GLY A 170 -6.14 10.54 6.39
N ILE A 171 -6.13 11.04 7.63
CA ILE A 171 -4.94 11.24 8.45
C ILE A 171 -5.07 10.47 9.77
N ALA A 172 -6.14 10.71 10.54
CA ALA A 172 -6.34 10.07 11.84
C ALA A 172 -7.36 8.94 11.73
N PHE A 173 -6.92 7.70 11.99
CA PHE A 173 -7.74 6.51 11.86
C PHE A 173 -8.18 5.98 13.22
N THR A 174 -9.43 5.56 13.29
CA THR A 174 -10.01 4.89 14.46
C THR A 174 -10.28 3.43 14.13
N ARG A 175 -9.72 2.52 14.92
CA ARG A 175 -9.97 1.07 14.79
C ARG A 175 -11.47 0.77 14.93
N THR A 176 -11.95 -0.13 14.09
CA THR A 176 -13.27 -0.76 14.13
C THR A 176 -13.08 -2.26 14.36
N ASP A 177 -14.16 -3.05 14.27
CA ASP A 177 -14.09 -4.51 14.26
C ASP A 177 -13.01 -5.01 13.28
N ASP A 178 -12.20 -5.97 13.73
CA ASP A 178 -11.16 -6.56 12.92
C ASP A 178 -11.75 -7.41 11.78
N ILE A 179 -10.97 -7.63 10.74
CA ILE A 179 -11.31 -8.54 9.66
C ILE A 179 -10.81 -9.93 10.05
N GLU A 180 -11.73 -10.87 10.25
CA GLU A 180 -11.43 -12.25 10.67
C GLU A 180 -11.43 -13.21 9.47
N VAL A 181 -10.33 -13.26 8.73
CA VAL A 181 -10.13 -14.22 7.62
C VAL A 181 -8.83 -15.00 7.88
N PRO A 182 -8.88 -16.02 8.75
CA PRO A 182 -7.68 -16.71 9.21
C PRO A 182 -7.00 -17.51 8.10
N GLY A 183 -5.67 -17.62 8.18
CA GLY A 183 -4.86 -18.40 7.23
C GLY A 183 -4.39 -17.62 6.01
N TRP A 184 -4.73 -16.33 5.91
CA TRP A 184 -4.32 -15.44 4.83
C TRP A 184 -3.60 -14.22 5.38
N ASN A 185 -2.47 -13.85 4.79
CA ASN A 185 -1.72 -12.67 5.20
C ASN A 185 -2.28 -11.44 4.48
N TRP A 186 -2.75 -10.47 5.27
CA TRP A 186 -3.31 -9.20 4.82
C TRP A 186 -2.26 -8.12 4.56
N GLY A 187 -1.06 -8.51 4.12
CA GLY A 187 -0.04 -7.62 3.58
C GLY A 187 -0.22 -7.45 2.07
N GLY A 188 -0.51 -6.23 1.63
CA GLY A 188 -0.82 -5.90 0.24
C GLY A 188 -1.54 -4.57 0.09
N ASN A 189 -2.47 -4.46 -0.88
CA ASN A 189 -3.13 -3.19 -1.23
C ASN A 189 -4.64 -3.32 -1.46
N LEU A 190 -5.33 -2.18 -1.39
CA LEU A 190 -6.74 -2.00 -1.69
C LEU A 190 -6.95 -1.28 -3.03
N VAL A 191 -8.01 -1.62 -3.75
CA VAL A 191 -8.47 -0.88 -4.93
C VAL A 191 -10.00 -0.76 -4.93
N GLY A 192 -10.51 0.43 -5.27
CA GLY A 192 -11.93 0.68 -5.42
C GLY A 192 -12.44 0.23 -6.80
N LEU A 193 -13.61 -0.39 -6.83
CA LEU A 193 -14.32 -0.80 -8.05
C LEU A 193 -15.49 0.17 -8.32
N GLY A 194 -15.16 1.46 -8.42
CA GLY A 194 -16.17 2.52 -8.33
C GLY A 194 -16.72 2.64 -6.91
N ASP A 195 -17.98 3.07 -6.78
CA ASP A 195 -18.63 3.27 -5.48
C ASP A 195 -19.33 2.01 -4.95
N SER A 196 -19.24 0.88 -5.67
CA SER A 196 -19.99 -0.35 -5.32
C SER A 196 -19.26 -1.30 -4.40
N SER A 197 -17.95 -1.45 -4.59
CA SER A 197 -17.12 -2.39 -3.82
C SER A 197 -15.65 -2.01 -3.87
N MET A 198 -14.89 -2.61 -2.97
CA MET A 198 -13.43 -2.57 -2.93
C MET A 198 -12.88 -3.99 -2.98
N ARG A 199 -11.67 -4.16 -3.52
CA ARG A 199 -10.91 -5.41 -3.42
C ARG A 199 -9.63 -5.20 -2.65
N PHE A 200 -9.30 -6.19 -1.83
CA PHE A 200 -7.99 -6.35 -1.22
C PHE A 200 -7.21 -7.38 -2.02
N TYR A 201 -5.94 -7.11 -2.28
CA TYR A 201 -5.00 -8.06 -2.85
C TYR A 201 -3.92 -8.30 -1.81
N GLY A 202 -3.68 -9.57 -1.47
CA GLY A 202 -2.79 -9.96 -0.40
C GLY A 202 -1.82 -11.06 -0.78
N THR A 203 -0.98 -11.40 0.18
CA THR A 203 0.01 -12.49 0.07
C THR A 203 -0.47 -13.74 0.78
N GLU A 204 -0.26 -14.90 0.16
CA GLU A 204 -0.47 -16.20 0.80
C GLU A 204 0.74 -16.54 1.69
N SER A 205 0.48 -16.88 2.95
CA SER A 205 1.51 -17.08 3.98
C SER A 205 2.43 -18.29 3.72
N MET A 206 1.93 -19.36 3.07
CA MET A 206 2.69 -20.62 2.97
C MET A 206 3.35 -20.89 1.61
N HIS A 207 2.83 -20.35 0.51
CA HIS A 207 3.22 -20.79 -0.84
C HIS A 207 3.69 -19.67 -1.78
N ARG A 208 3.80 -18.42 -1.30
CA ARG A 208 4.08 -17.23 -2.13
C ARG A 208 3.11 -17.15 -3.32
N GLY A 209 1.83 -17.04 -3.02
CA GLY A 209 0.76 -16.76 -3.98
C GLY A 209 0.13 -15.40 -3.70
N ILE A 210 -0.39 -14.74 -4.74
CA ILE A 210 -1.18 -13.52 -4.56
C ILE A 210 -2.66 -13.88 -4.65
N TRP A 211 -3.45 -13.42 -3.70
CA TRP A 211 -4.90 -13.63 -3.62
C TRP A 211 -5.66 -12.31 -3.64
N TRP A 212 -6.96 -12.37 -3.88
CA TRP A 212 -7.86 -11.22 -3.72
C TRP A 212 -9.12 -11.60 -2.97
N SER A 213 -9.72 -10.63 -2.29
CA SER A 213 -11.06 -10.71 -1.70
C SER A 213 -11.80 -9.39 -1.93
N GLU A 214 -13.13 -9.43 -2.00
CA GLU A 214 -13.98 -8.26 -2.26
C GLU A 214 -14.91 -7.95 -1.09
N SER A 215 -15.16 -6.66 -0.88
CA SER A 215 -16.08 -6.16 0.13
C SER A 215 -16.88 -4.98 -0.41
N THR A 216 -18.10 -4.80 0.08
CA THR A 216 -18.97 -3.64 -0.22
C THR A 216 -18.99 -2.61 0.91
N ASP A 217 -18.43 -2.94 2.07
CA ASP A 217 -18.47 -2.12 3.29
C ASP A 217 -17.13 -2.06 4.03
N GLY A 218 -16.10 -2.76 3.52
CA GLY A 218 -14.79 -2.91 4.13
C GLY A 218 -14.76 -3.81 5.38
N LYS A 219 -15.90 -4.37 5.79
CA LYS A 219 -16.06 -5.18 7.01
C LYS A 219 -16.26 -6.64 6.68
N THR A 220 -17.19 -6.93 5.77
CA THR A 220 -17.48 -8.30 5.33
C THR A 220 -16.77 -8.55 4.01
N TRP A 221 -15.98 -9.62 3.97
CA TRP A 221 -15.12 -9.96 2.84
C TRP A 221 -15.50 -11.32 2.26
N SER A 222 -15.37 -11.47 0.94
CA SER A 222 -15.56 -12.76 0.28
C SER A 222 -14.42 -13.73 0.62
N ASP A 223 -14.61 -15.01 0.30
CA ASP A 223 -13.52 -15.98 0.41
C ASP A 223 -12.32 -15.55 -0.48
N PRO A 224 -11.08 -15.63 0.04
CA PRO A 224 -9.88 -15.34 -0.74
C PRO A 224 -9.78 -16.23 -1.99
N THR A 225 -9.51 -15.59 -3.13
CA THR A 225 -9.39 -16.23 -4.43
C THR A 225 -7.98 -16.02 -5.01
N PRO A 226 -7.28 -17.07 -5.45
CA PRO A 226 -5.96 -16.92 -6.06
C PRO A 226 -6.00 -16.14 -7.38
N THR A 227 -4.99 -15.28 -7.60
CA THR A 227 -4.81 -14.52 -8.84
C THR A 227 -4.08 -15.28 -9.96
N GLY A 228 -3.53 -16.44 -9.62
CA GLY A 228 -2.63 -17.22 -10.49
C GLY A 228 -1.18 -16.71 -10.53
N LEU A 229 -0.86 -15.62 -9.82
CA LEU A 229 0.51 -15.14 -9.66
C LEU A 229 1.20 -15.82 -8.47
N SER A 230 2.50 -16.07 -8.62
CA SER A 230 3.39 -16.42 -7.52
C SER A 230 4.29 -15.23 -7.18
N GLY A 231 4.27 -14.82 -5.91
CA GLY A 231 4.89 -13.61 -5.39
C GLY A 231 4.29 -13.16 -4.07
N ALA A 232 4.58 -11.91 -3.69
CA ALA A 232 4.13 -11.26 -2.46
C ALA A 232 3.98 -9.74 -2.64
N ASP A 233 3.40 -9.09 -1.63
CA ASP A 233 3.25 -7.64 -1.45
C ASP A 233 2.68 -6.93 -2.70
N PRO A 234 1.46 -7.29 -3.13
CA PRO A 234 0.89 -6.69 -4.32
C PRO A 234 0.47 -5.23 -4.10
N GLY A 235 0.86 -4.36 -5.03
CA GLY A 235 0.25 -3.05 -5.29
C GLY A 235 -0.61 -3.14 -6.54
N ILE A 236 -1.80 -2.54 -6.53
CA ILE A 236 -2.81 -2.72 -7.59
C ILE A 236 -3.47 -1.40 -7.95
N VAL A 237 -3.71 -1.17 -9.24
CA VAL A 237 -4.52 -0.05 -9.73
C VAL A 237 -5.43 -0.52 -10.87
N LYS A 238 -6.64 0.03 -10.93
CA LYS A 238 -7.53 -0.10 -12.10
C LYS A 238 -7.22 1.04 -13.05
N LEU A 239 -6.86 0.70 -14.29
CA LEU A 239 -6.51 1.64 -15.35
C LEU A 239 -7.76 2.29 -15.96
N GLU A 240 -7.58 3.44 -16.62
CA GLU A 240 -8.67 4.20 -17.26
C GLU A 240 -9.45 3.36 -18.29
N ASN A 241 -8.75 2.52 -19.04
CA ASN A 241 -9.34 1.61 -20.01
C ASN A 241 -10.13 0.43 -19.38
N GLY A 242 -10.22 0.36 -18.05
CA GLY A 242 -10.96 -0.64 -17.29
C GLY A 242 -10.19 -1.92 -16.94
N THR A 243 -8.98 -2.09 -17.48
CA THR A 243 -8.06 -3.17 -17.11
C THR A 243 -7.32 -2.87 -15.80
N TYR A 244 -6.49 -3.79 -15.33
CA TYR A 244 -5.80 -3.69 -14.05
C TYR A 244 -4.31 -3.93 -14.24
N LEU A 245 -3.51 -3.18 -13.49
CA LEU A 245 -2.06 -3.35 -13.39
C LEU A 245 -1.71 -3.69 -11.94
N ILE A 246 -0.99 -4.80 -11.75
CA ILE A 246 -0.50 -5.26 -10.45
C ILE A 246 1.02 -5.26 -10.43
N ILE A 247 1.61 -4.66 -9.40
CA ILE A 247 3.04 -4.64 -9.11
C ILE A 247 3.27 -5.53 -7.89
N TYR A 248 4.29 -6.38 -7.88
CA TYR A 248 4.49 -7.35 -6.80
C TYR A 248 5.94 -7.85 -6.71
N VAL A 249 6.31 -8.43 -5.57
CA VAL A 249 7.63 -9.02 -5.29
C VAL A 249 7.67 -10.50 -5.68
N LYS A 250 8.79 -10.99 -6.16
CA LYS A 250 9.00 -12.41 -6.50
C LYS A 250 10.18 -12.99 -5.72
#